data_AF-A0A956WW60-F1
#
_entry.id   AF-A0A956WW60-F1
#
_cell.length_a   1.000
_cell.length_b   1.000
_cell.length_c   1.000
_cell.angle_alpha   90.00
_cell.angle_beta   90.00
_cell.angle_gamma   90.00
#
_symmetry.space_group_name_H-M   'P 1'
#
loop_
_entity.id
_entity.type
_entity.pdbx_description
1 polymer ?
#
loop_
_entity_poly.entity_id
_entity_poly.type
_entity_poly.pdbx_seq_one_letter_code
_entity_poly.pdbx_strand_id
1 'polypeptide(L)'
;MIEAINDIRRRAGLPALALNGRLVQAAQGHARDLASGRVNLNDSHTGSDGSSIHDRLVRAGYKPVYWREITGWGFDGDATRMLDYWLNSPVHYAAIHSTDVDEMGWSYVYRPGSPWGHYWVVEFGRGAELPAEPPSLPYSSHIPVVVAGSSVGAPTSAEIDLLDYLRGDGRAYMVRHPDGNQEKFRTVVRPANRWLQLKNSQWEEFWFTDDYIWRGVDTSPGDGQYYRQFEDSQEGARWCPRRMDVGQGWIAPVQHTVQTYRKSDCAPVDHHRNGRTTNRLRLVARHERTTWNGVTVEDVIEVVSSTGESMWFGRGYGLVAWRSGWGESAISYLLPAHEADNEAERGCFG
;
A
#
# COMPACT_ATOMS: atom_id res chain seq x y z
N MET A 1 -26.88 3.80 14.87
CA MET A 1 -25.55 3.71 14.23
C MET A 1 -25.62 2.95 12.92
N ILE A 2 -26.05 1.68 12.92
CA ILE A 2 -26.24 0.84 11.71
C ILE A 2 -27.02 1.55 10.61
N GLU A 3 -28.22 2.06 10.92
CA GLU A 3 -29.03 2.80 9.95
C GLU A 3 -28.31 4.06 9.44
N ALA A 4 -27.69 4.85 10.33
CA ALA A 4 -26.96 6.05 9.94
C ALA A 4 -25.79 5.76 8.97
N ILE A 5 -25.02 4.69 9.21
CA ILE A 5 -23.95 4.22 8.31
C ILE A 5 -24.53 3.80 6.97
N ASN A 6 -25.64 3.05 6.96
CA ASN A 6 -26.31 2.65 5.72
C ASN A 6 -26.94 3.83 4.98
N ASP A 7 -27.40 4.87 5.66
CA ASP A 7 -27.89 6.10 5.06
C ASP A 7 -26.78 6.87 4.35
N ILE A 8 -25.60 6.97 4.98
CA ILE A 8 -24.40 7.55 4.37
C ILE A 8 -24.03 6.78 3.10
N ARG A 9 -23.97 5.44 3.19
CA ARG A 9 -23.67 4.58 2.04
C ARG A 9 -24.68 4.75 0.90
N ARG A 10 -25.98 4.79 1.22
CA ARG A 10 -27.04 5.02 0.23
C ARG A 10 -26.92 6.37 -0.46
N ARG A 11 -26.59 7.44 0.28
CA ARG A 11 -26.34 8.78 -0.29
C ARG A 11 -25.12 8.79 -1.22
N ALA A 12 -24.15 7.92 -0.97
CA ALA A 12 -22.99 7.70 -1.83
C ALA A 12 -23.24 6.68 -2.97
N GLY A 13 -24.47 6.19 -3.15
CA GLY A 13 -24.79 5.20 -4.20
C GLY A 13 -24.30 3.78 -3.92
N LEU A 14 -23.90 3.48 -2.68
CA LEU A 14 -23.40 2.17 -2.27
C LEU A 14 -24.52 1.29 -1.66
N PRO A 15 -24.42 -0.04 -1.79
CA PRO A 15 -25.33 -0.96 -1.12
C PRO A 15 -25.26 -0.82 0.40
N ALA A 16 -26.42 -0.98 1.06
CA ALA A 16 -26.49 -1.11 2.51
C ALA A 16 -25.80 -2.41 2.96
N LEU A 17 -25.08 -2.34 4.07
CA LEU A 17 -24.45 -3.50 4.70
C LEU A 17 -25.47 -4.26 5.53
N ALA A 18 -25.42 -5.59 5.45
CA ALA A 18 -26.23 -6.49 6.24
C ALA A 18 -25.72 -6.55 7.69
N LEU A 19 -26.62 -6.59 8.66
CA LEU A 19 -26.24 -6.79 10.06
C LEU A 19 -25.86 -8.26 10.28
N ASN A 20 -24.64 -8.51 10.75
CA ASN A 20 -24.17 -9.86 11.09
C ASN A 20 -23.94 -10.02 12.61
N GLY A 21 -24.62 -10.99 13.23
CA GLY A 21 -24.55 -11.21 14.68
C GLY A 21 -23.17 -11.58 15.21
N ARG A 22 -22.31 -12.19 14.39
CA ARG A 22 -20.93 -12.55 14.76
C ARG A 22 -20.04 -11.32 14.81
N LEU A 23 -20.19 -10.42 13.82
CA LEU A 23 -19.52 -9.11 13.83
C LEU A 23 -19.99 -8.25 15.02
N VAL A 24 -21.28 -8.30 15.38
CA VAL A 24 -21.80 -7.61 16.58
C VAL A 24 -21.15 -8.14 17.86
N GLN A 25 -20.98 -9.47 17.96
CA GLN A 25 -20.33 -10.09 19.11
C GLN A 25 -18.87 -9.67 19.24
N ALA A 26 -18.13 -9.62 18.14
CA ALA A 26 -16.75 -9.13 18.11
C ALA A 26 -16.67 -7.65 18.51
N ALA A 27 -17.49 -6.80 17.91
CA ALA A 27 -17.58 -5.37 18.24
C ALA A 27 -17.90 -5.14 19.72
N GLN A 28 -18.81 -5.94 20.30
CA GLN A 28 -19.17 -5.86 21.71
C GLN A 28 -18.02 -6.29 22.63
N GLY A 29 -17.30 -7.35 22.27
CA GLY A 29 -16.10 -7.78 22.99
C GLY A 29 -15.06 -6.67 23.04
N HIS A 30 -14.74 -6.10 21.88
CA HIS A 30 -13.72 -5.06 21.78
C HIS A 30 -14.13 -3.73 22.44
N ALA A 31 -15.39 -3.30 22.30
CA ALA A 31 -15.89 -2.11 22.97
C ALA A 31 -15.79 -2.20 24.50
N ARG A 32 -16.00 -3.39 25.09
CA ARG A 32 -15.80 -3.64 26.53
C ARG A 32 -14.33 -3.60 26.92
N ASP A 33 -13.46 -4.05 26.02
CA ASP A 33 -12.01 -4.08 26.23
C ASP A 33 -11.41 -2.67 26.16
N LEU A 34 -11.80 -1.86 25.19
CA LEU A 34 -11.50 -0.42 25.14
C LEU A 34 -11.94 0.29 26.42
N ALA A 35 -13.15 -0.02 26.88
CA ALA A 35 -13.68 0.54 28.12
C ALA A 35 -12.96 0.04 29.38
N SER A 36 -12.10 -1.00 29.30
CA SER A 36 -11.37 -1.53 30.46
C SER A 36 -10.21 -0.66 30.92
N GLY A 37 -9.75 0.26 30.05
CA GLY A 37 -8.54 1.05 30.30
C GLY A 37 -7.24 0.25 30.15
N ARG A 38 -7.31 -1.01 29.69
CA ARG A 38 -6.14 -1.87 29.46
C ARG A 38 -5.63 -1.83 28.02
N VAL A 39 -6.43 -1.33 27.09
CA VAL A 39 -6.03 -1.13 25.69
C VAL A 39 -5.27 0.18 25.56
N ASN A 40 -4.14 0.15 24.84
CA ASN A 40 -3.46 1.36 24.41
C ASN A 40 -4.30 2.05 23.33
N LEU A 41 -4.91 3.19 23.66
CA LEU A 41 -5.81 3.87 22.71
C LEU A 41 -5.08 4.47 21.50
N ASN A 42 -3.75 4.64 21.56
CA ASN A 42 -2.95 4.99 20.37
C ASN A 42 -2.86 3.83 19.36
N ASP A 43 -3.17 2.61 19.80
CA ASP A 43 -3.38 1.43 18.96
C ASP A 43 -4.69 0.73 19.37
N SER A 44 -5.78 1.47 19.28
CA SER A 44 -7.10 1.02 19.73
C SER A 44 -7.66 -0.19 18.95
N HIS A 45 -6.98 -0.68 17.91
CA HIS A 45 -7.37 -1.85 17.15
C HIS A 45 -6.78 -3.16 17.71
N THR A 46 -5.78 -3.06 18.59
CA THR A 46 -5.19 -4.20 19.28
C THR A 46 -5.87 -4.39 20.63
N GLY A 47 -6.37 -5.60 20.90
CA GLY A 47 -6.97 -5.96 22.18
C GLY A 47 -5.95 -5.92 23.31
N SER A 48 -6.41 -5.80 24.56
CA SER A 48 -5.56 -5.83 25.74
C SER A 48 -4.86 -7.18 25.94
N ASP A 49 -5.39 -8.24 25.31
CA ASP A 49 -4.78 -9.57 25.21
C ASP A 49 -3.83 -9.71 24.02
N GLY A 50 -3.56 -8.62 23.28
CA GLY A 50 -2.75 -8.61 22.06
C GLY A 50 -3.50 -9.10 20.81
N SER A 51 -4.81 -9.37 20.89
CA SER A 51 -5.58 -9.84 19.74
C SER A 51 -5.71 -8.79 18.64
N SER A 52 -5.52 -9.21 17.40
CA SER A 52 -5.85 -8.40 16.23
C SER A 52 -7.37 -8.40 15.99
N ILE A 53 -7.84 -7.51 15.11
CA ILE A 53 -9.24 -7.50 14.63
C ILE A 53 -9.61 -8.90 14.11
N HIS A 54 -8.76 -9.50 13.27
CA HIS A 54 -9.00 -10.84 12.71
C HIS A 54 -9.23 -11.90 13.79
N ASP A 55 -8.38 -11.91 14.82
CA ASP A 55 -8.49 -12.87 15.92
C ASP A 55 -9.83 -12.72 16.64
N ARG A 56 -10.29 -11.48 16.85
CA ARG A 56 -11.58 -11.20 17.48
C ARG A 56 -12.75 -11.64 16.60
N LEU A 57 -12.68 -11.42 15.29
CA LEU A 57 -13.69 -11.87 14.34
C LEU A 57 -13.77 -13.41 14.30
N VAL A 58 -12.64 -14.10 14.18
CA VAL A 58 -12.56 -15.57 14.19
C VAL A 58 -13.04 -16.14 15.52
N ARG A 59 -12.67 -15.52 16.65
CA ARG A 59 -13.14 -15.91 17.99
C ARG A 59 -14.65 -15.77 18.15
N ALA A 60 -15.27 -14.80 17.47
CA ALA A 60 -16.72 -14.67 17.37
C ALA A 60 -17.37 -15.63 16.35
N GLY A 61 -16.59 -16.53 15.74
CA GLY A 61 -17.06 -17.50 14.75
C GLY A 61 -17.31 -16.92 13.36
N TYR A 62 -16.87 -15.69 13.10
CA TYR A 62 -16.90 -15.09 11.77
C TYR A 62 -15.73 -15.63 10.94
N LYS A 63 -15.93 -15.87 9.64
CA LYS A 63 -14.88 -16.35 8.73
C LYS A 63 -14.54 -15.24 7.73
N PRO A 64 -13.77 -14.22 8.15
CA PRO A 64 -13.58 -13.03 7.33
C PRO A 64 -12.68 -13.32 6.12
N VAL A 65 -13.17 -13.00 4.93
CA VAL A 65 -12.34 -12.86 3.71
C VAL A 65 -11.81 -11.44 3.62
N TYR A 66 -12.66 -10.47 3.97
CA TYR A 66 -12.28 -9.07 4.17
C TYR A 66 -12.88 -8.56 5.47
N TRP A 67 -12.17 -7.66 6.13
CA TRP A 67 -12.65 -7.01 7.35
C TRP A 67 -12.06 -5.62 7.51
N ARG A 68 -12.79 -4.76 8.23
CA ARG A 68 -12.32 -3.45 8.70
C ARG A 68 -12.91 -3.19 10.08
N GLU A 69 -12.27 -2.34 10.85
CA GLU A 69 -12.80 -1.88 12.14
C GLU A 69 -12.71 -0.35 12.18
N ILE A 70 -13.72 0.29 12.75
CA ILE A 70 -13.58 1.67 13.25
C ILE A 70 -13.90 1.68 14.73
N THR A 71 -13.07 2.38 15.49
CA THR A 71 -13.22 2.57 16.93
C THR A 71 -13.43 4.06 17.23
N GLY A 72 -13.99 4.36 18.39
CA GLY A 72 -14.16 5.74 18.84
C GLY A 72 -14.51 5.80 20.32
N TRP A 73 -14.27 6.96 20.95
CA TRP A 73 -14.59 7.19 22.35
C TRP A 73 -14.88 8.67 22.65
N GLY A 74 -15.46 8.96 23.82
CA GLY A 74 -15.74 10.32 24.27
C GLY A 74 -17.05 10.90 23.75
N PHE A 75 -17.05 12.17 23.33
CA PHE A 75 -18.22 12.92 22.81
C PHE A 75 -19.50 12.86 23.68
N ASP A 76 -19.38 12.59 24.98
CA ASP A 76 -20.50 12.47 25.93
C ASP A 76 -21.59 11.47 25.49
N GLY A 77 -21.24 10.49 24.66
CA GLY A 77 -22.19 9.51 24.11
C GLY A 77 -22.95 9.99 22.88
N ASP A 78 -22.65 11.16 22.32
CA ASP A 78 -23.31 11.69 21.12
C ASP A 78 -22.88 10.93 19.86
N ALA A 79 -23.78 10.09 19.36
CA ALA A 79 -23.56 9.27 18.17
C ALA A 79 -23.42 10.11 16.88
N THR A 80 -23.99 11.31 16.81
CA THR A 80 -23.88 12.19 15.63
C THR A 80 -22.47 12.75 15.54
N ARG A 81 -21.95 13.27 16.66
CA ARG A 81 -20.57 13.80 16.72
C ARG A 81 -19.53 12.72 16.47
N MET A 82 -19.77 11.49 16.95
CA MET A 82 -18.91 10.35 16.65
C MET A 82 -18.91 10.01 15.15
N LEU A 83 -20.09 10.00 14.52
CA LEU A 83 -20.22 9.73 13.10
C LEU A 83 -19.55 10.83 12.25
N ASP A 84 -19.71 12.09 12.63
CA ASP A 84 -19.03 13.22 11.98
C ASP A 84 -17.51 13.12 12.13
N TYR A 85 -17.01 12.73 13.30
CA TYR A 85 -15.59 12.48 13.50
C TYR A 85 -15.06 11.37 12.58
N TRP A 86 -15.80 10.26 12.46
CA TRP A 86 -15.46 9.20 11.52
C TRP A 86 -15.53 9.67 10.06
N LEU A 87 -16.52 10.46 9.68
CA LEU A 87 -16.62 10.97 8.31
C LEU A 87 -15.53 11.99 7.95
N ASN A 88 -15.05 12.76 8.94
CA ASN A 88 -13.94 13.70 8.76
C ASN A 88 -12.55 13.04 8.88
N SER A 89 -12.49 11.76 9.24
CA SER A 89 -11.27 10.96 9.21
C SER A 89 -11.20 10.16 7.91
N PRO A 90 -10.20 10.38 7.04
CA PRO A 90 -10.09 9.65 5.79
C PRO A 90 -10.11 8.12 5.97
N VAL A 91 -9.48 7.61 7.03
CA VAL A 91 -9.42 6.17 7.32
C VAL A 91 -10.78 5.61 7.75
N HIS A 92 -11.51 6.31 8.62
CA HIS A 92 -12.82 5.86 9.07
C HIS A 92 -13.89 6.03 7.97
N TYR A 93 -13.83 7.13 7.20
CA TYR A 93 -14.66 7.36 6.03
C TYR A 93 -14.52 6.24 5.01
N ALA A 94 -13.28 5.81 4.73
CA ALA A 94 -12.99 4.70 3.82
C ALA A 94 -13.55 3.37 4.31
N ALA A 95 -13.53 3.09 5.62
CA ALA A 95 -14.16 1.90 6.17
C ALA A 95 -15.69 1.92 5.99
N ILE A 96 -16.34 3.06 6.27
CA ILE A 96 -17.78 3.25 6.10
C ILE A 96 -18.20 3.09 4.62
N HIS A 97 -17.36 3.53 3.67
CA HIS A 97 -17.63 3.48 2.22
C HIS A 97 -17.03 2.27 1.52
N SER A 98 -16.45 1.31 2.23
CA SER A 98 -15.79 0.17 1.61
C SER A 98 -16.80 -0.70 0.84
N THR A 99 -16.43 -1.10 -0.37
CA THR A 99 -17.18 -2.04 -1.22
C THR A 99 -16.70 -3.49 -1.06
N ASP A 100 -15.64 -3.71 -0.28
CA ASP A 100 -15.05 -5.04 -0.03
C ASP A 100 -15.76 -5.80 1.09
N VAL A 101 -16.69 -5.13 1.76
CA VAL A 101 -17.50 -5.60 2.87
C VAL A 101 -18.98 -5.46 2.49
N ASP A 102 -19.77 -6.46 2.85
CA ASP A 102 -21.21 -6.52 2.64
C ASP A 102 -21.97 -6.71 3.97
N GLU A 103 -21.24 -6.91 5.07
CA GLU A 103 -21.77 -7.11 6.40
C GLU A 103 -21.14 -6.12 7.40
N MET A 104 -21.86 -5.81 8.47
CA MET A 104 -21.32 -5.07 9.61
C MET A 104 -21.92 -5.53 10.95
N GLY A 105 -21.22 -5.23 12.02
CA GLY A 105 -21.68 -5.31 13.39
C GLY A 105 -21.21 -4.09 14.17
N TRP A 106 -21.99 -3.64 15.14
CA TRP A 106 -21.66 -2.45 15.91
C TRP A 106 -21.95 -2.69 17.39
N SER A 107 -21.15 -2.04 18.25
CA SER A 107 -21.41 -1.96 19.68
C SER A 107 -21.06 -0.58 20.23
N TYR A 108 -21.80 -0.21 21.27
CA TYR A 108 -21.52 0.93 22.13
C TYR A 108 -21.50 0.49 23.59
N VAL A 109 -20.49 0.94 24.34
CA VAL A 109 -20.34 0.66 25.76
C VAL A 109 -20.15 1.97 26.51
N TYR A 110 -21.04 2.20 27.48
CA TYR A 110 -20.86 3.23 28.51
C TYR A 110 -20.27 2.61 29.77
N ARG A 111 -19.14 3.12 30.24
CA ARG A 111 -18.49 2.72 31.49
C ARG A 111 -18.17 3.96 32.34
N PRO A 112 -19.02 4.27 33.33
CA PRO A 112 -18.73 5.33 34.30
C PRO A 112 -17.36 5.13 34.95
N GLY A 113 -16.58 6.20 35.07
CA GLY A 113 -15.24 6.17 35.70
C GLY A 113 -14.10 5.65 34.83
N SER A 114 -14.37 5.24 33.58
CA SER A 114 -13.33 5.02 32.58
C SER A 114 -12.82 6.36 32.01
N PRO A 115 -11.61 6.43 31.42
CA PRO A 115 -11.01 7.69 30.95
C PRO A 115 -11.88 8.51 29.98
N TRP A 116 -12.73 7.85 29.18
CA TRP A 116 -13.54 8.50 28.17
C TRP A 116 -15.05 8.28 28.31
N GLY A 117 -15.49 7.44 29.27
CA GLY A 117 -16.89 7.15 29.55
C GLY A 117 -17.60 6.31 28.49
N HIS A 118 -17.42 6.63 27.22
CA HIS A 118 -18.22 6.17 26.08
C HIS A 118 -17.29 5.58 25.02
N TYR A 119 -17.61 4.40 24.50
CA TYR A 119 -16.78 3.68 23.53
C TYR A 119 -17.65 3.05 22.44
N TRP A 120 -17.21 3.16 21.19
CA TRP A 120 -17.88 2.62 20.02
C TRP A 120 -16.92 1.76 19.21
N VAL A 121 -17.43 0.65 18.69
CA VAL A 121 -16.73 -0.20 17.73
C VAL A 121 -17.72 -0.56 16.63
N VAL A 122 -17.34 -0.38 15.37
CA VAL A 122 -18.02 -1.01 14.23
C VAL A 122 -17.03 -1.95 13.55
N GLU A 123 -17.44 -3.20 13.43
CA GLU A 123 -16.77 -4.23 12.66
C GLU A 123 -17.46 -4.33 11.30
N PHE A 124 -16.69 -4.32 10.23
CA PHE A 124 -17.15 -4.54 8.86
C PHE A 124 -16.57 -5.84 8.36
N GLY A 125 -17.32 -6.60 7.58
CA GLY A 125 -16.86 -7.89 7.09
C GLY A 125 -17.45 -8.27 5.74
N ARG A 126 -16.72 -9.15 5.05
CA ARG A 126 -17.26 -10.05 4.04
C ARG A 126 -16.82 -11.46 4.38
N GLY A 127 -17.78 -12.35 4.61
CA GLY A 127 -17.54 -13.71 5.06
C GLY A 127 -17.23 -14.66 3.91
N ALA A 128 -16.49 -15.73 4.19
CA ALA A 128 -16.40 -16.90 3.32
C ALA A 128 -17.61 -17.79 3.61
N GLU A 129 -18.73 -17.58 2.94
CA GLU A 129 -19.78 -18.60 2.87
C GLU A 129 -19.99 -19.02 1.42
N LEU A 130 -19.99 -20.35 1.19
CA LEU A 130 -20.15 -20.99 -0.11
C LEU A 130 -21.43 -20.45 -0.79
N PRO A 131 -21.39 -20.02 -2.05
CA PRO A 131 -22.63 -19.90 -2.81
C PRO A 131 -23.28 -21.30 -2.83
N ALA A 132 -24.60 -21.38 -2.69
CA ALA A 132 -25.32 -22.60 -3.03
C ALA A 132 -24.91 -23.00 -4.46
N GLU A 133 -24.37 -24.20 -4.62
CA GLU A 133 -23.83 -24.69 -5.89
C GLU A 133 -24.90 -24.62 -7.00
N PRO A 134 -24.64 -23.96 -8.15
CA PRO A 134 -25.43 -24.21 -9.34
C PRO A 134 -25.11 -25.63 -9.88
N PRO A 135 -26.09 -26.33 -10.49
CA PRO A 135 -25.90 -27.72 -10.91
C PRO A 135 -24.76 -27.83 -11.93
N SER A 136 -23.85 -28.76 -11.66
CA SER A 136 -22.67 -29.02 -12.49
C SER A 136 -23.05 -29.68 -13.83
N LEU A 137 -22.46 -29.17 -14.92
CA LEU A 137 -22.33 -29.91 -16.18
C LEU A 137 -20.98 -30.62 -16.20
N PRO A 138 -20.88 -31.85 -16.73
CA PRO A 138 -19.65 -32.62 -16.68
C PRO A 138 -18.64 -32.09 -17.70
N TYR A 139 -17.45 -31.69 -17.24
CA TYR A 139 -16.28 -31.56 -18.11
C TYR A 139 -15.33 -32.74 -17.90
N SER A 140 -14.94 -33.35 -19.01
CA SER A 140 -13.87 -34.36 -19.10
C SER A 140 -12.51 -33.66 -19.15
N SER A 141 -11.61 -34.00 -18.23
CA SER A 141 -10.21 -33.56 -18.27
C SER A 141 -9.36 -34.60 -19.02
N HIS A 142 -8.65 -34.15 -20.05
CA HIS A 142 -7.58 -34.94 -20.67
C HIS A 142 -6.25 -34.58 -20.00
N ILE A 143 -5.72 -35.50 -19.20
CA ILE A 143 -4.34 -35.45 -18.70
C ILE A 143 -3.46 -36.18 -19.72
N PRO A 144 -2.43 -35.56 -20.32
CA PRO A 144 -1.44 -36.31 -21.08
C PRO A 144 -0.48 -37.02 -20.12
N VAL A 145 -0.36 -38.34 -20.25
CA VAL A 145 0.72 -39.12 -19.65
C VAL A 145 1.99 -38.85 -20.46
N VAL A 146 3.00 -38.24 -19.83
CA VAL A 146 4.34 -38.11 -20.42
C VAL A 146 5.18 -39.34 -20.01
N VAL A 147 5.45 -40.20 -21.00
CA VAL A 147 6.47 -41.25 -20.92
C VAL A 147 7.84 -40.61 -21.19
N ALA A 148 8.82 -40.98 -20.37
CA ALA A 148 10.19 -40.45 -20.39
C ALA A 148 10.85 -40.49 -21.78
N GLY A 149 11.56 -39.42 -22.13
CA GLY A 149 12.46 -39.41 -23.28
C GLY A 149 12.95 -38.02 -23.67
N SER A 150 14.23 -37.77 -23.37
CA SER A 150 15.13 -36.83 -24.05
C SER A 150 14.98 -35.33 -23.77
N SER A 151 16.01 -34.80 -23.11
CA SER A 151 16.31 -33.39 -22.90
C SER A 151 16.23 -32.56 -24.19
N VAL A 152 15.36 -31.56 -24.19
CA VAL A 152 15.43 -30.40 -25.09
C VAL A 152 15.48 -29.17 -24.18
N GLY A 153 16.44 -28.28 -24.47
CA GLY A 153 16.90 -27.22 -23.57
C GLY A 153 15.79 -26.40 -22.91
N ALA A 154 16.01 -26.05 -21.64
CA ALA A 154 15.19 -25.12 -20.90
C ALA A 154 14.98 -23.83 -21.72
N PRO A 155 13.77 -23.28 -21.79
CA PRO A 155 13.59 -21.96 -22.38
C PRO A 155 14.42 -20.98 -21.56
N THR A 156 15.35 -20.29 -22.21
CA THR A 156 15.96 -19.06 -21.71
C THR A 156 14.80 -18.16 -21.25
N SER A 157 14.79 -17.77 -19.97
CA SER A 157 13.76 -16.85 -19.49
C SER A 157 13.81 -15.61 -20.36
N ALA A 158 12.69 -15.23 -20.97
CA ALA A 158 12.63 -14.02 -21.78
C ALA A 158 13.11 -12.84 -20.94
N GLU A 159 14.05 -12.06 -21.48
CA GLU A 159 14.56 -10.81 -20.94
C GLU A 159 13.40 -9.93 -20.43
N ILE A 160 13.50 -9.40 -19.21
CA ILE A 160 12.42 -8.63 -18.58
C ILE A 160 12.60 -7.15 -18.93
N ASP A 161 11.59 -6.50 -19.51
CA ASP A 161 11.52 -5.04 -19.63
C ASP A 161 11.06 -4.44 -18.30
N LEU A 162 11.99 -3.82 -17.56
CA LEU A 162 11.74 -3.22 -16.26
C LEU A 162 10.75 -2.04 -16.34
N LEU A 163 10.58 -1.42 -17.52
CA LEU A 163 9.64 -0.32 -17.69
C LEU A 163 8.20 -0.74 -17.33
N ASP A 164 7.83 -1.99 -17.60
CA ASP A 164 6.50 -2.54 -17.31
C ASP A 164 6.19 -2.59 -15.80
N TYR A 165 7.23 -2.58 -14.97
CA TYR A 165 7.13 -2.65 -13.51
C TYR A 165 7.35 -1.30 -12.85
N LEU A 166 8.24 -0.48 -13.40
CA LEU A 166 8.65 0.80 -12.80
C LEU A 166 7.70 1.95 -13.10
N ARG A 167 7.13 2.01 -14.31
CA ARG A 167 6.33 3.15 -14.76
C ARG A 167 4.94 3.18 -14.11
N GLY A 168 4.40 2.02 -13.77
CA GLY A 168 3.03 1.84 -13.30
C GLY A 168 1.96 2.27 -14.32
N ASP A 169 0.69 2.08 -13.97
CA ASP A 169 -0.48 2.47 -14.78
C ASP A 169 -1.25 3.66 -14.20
N GLY A 170 -0.71 4.27 -13.15
CA GLY A 170 -1.30 5.41 -12.47
C GLY A 170 -2.40 5.06 -11.46
N ARG A 171 -2.61 3.80 -11.11
CA ARG A 171 -3.37 3.45 -9.92
C ARG A 171 -2.73 4.03 -8.66
N ALA A 172 -3.56 4.44 -7.72
CA ALA A 172 -3.10 4.86 -6.41
C ALA A 172 -3.22 3.70 -5.41
N TYR A 173 -2.28 3.61 -4.48
CA TYR A 173 -2.28 2.62 -3.42
C TYR A 173 -1.59 3.19 -2.18
N MET A 174 -1.92 2.68 -1.00
CA MET A 174 -1.19 3.01 0.21
C MET A 174 -0.01 2.08 0.38
N VAL A 175 1.08 2.62 0.91
CA VAL A 175 2.23 1.88 1.42
C VAL A 175 2.30 2.13 2.92
N ARG A 176 2.50 1.07 3.71
CA ARG A 176 2.71 1.12 5.16
C ARG A 176 4.19 0.99 5.47
N HIS A 177 4.68 1.84 6.37
CA HIS A 177 6.03 1.86 6.88
C HIS A 177 6.18 1.04 8.18
N PRO A 178 7.41 0.74 8.61
CA PRO A 178 7.67 -0.02 9.85
C PRO A 178 7.07 0.62 11.10
N ASP A 179 7.01 1.95 11.14
CA ASP A 179 6.41 2.73 12.24
C ASP A 179 4.88 2.79 12.18
N GLY A 180 4.28 2.15 11.17
CA GLY A 180 2.83 2.12 10.95
C GLY A 180 2.29 3.31 10.16
N ASN A 181 3.10 4.34 9.91
CA ASN A 181 2.70 5.45 9.05
C ASN A 181 2.42 4.95 7.64
N GLN A 182 1.55 5.66 6.92
CA GLN A 182 1.21 5.29 5.56
C GLN A 182 1.38 6.48 4.61
N GLU A 183 1.85 6.15 3.40
CA GLU A 183 2.03 7.10 2.31
C GLU A 183 1.24 6.64 1.10
N LYS A 184 0.57 7.58 0.43
CA LYS A 184 -0.15 7.30 -0.80
C LYS A 184 0.81 7.31 -1.97
N PHE A 185 0.98 6.17 -2.60
CA PHE A 185 1.80 5.99 -3.78
C PHE A 185 0.96 6.04 -5.05
N ARG A 186 1.50 6.64 -6.10
CA ARG A 186 0.91 6.66 -7.43
C ARG A 186 1.98 6.99 -8.47
N THR A 187 1.87 6.43 -9.66
CA THR A 187 2.68 6.87 -10.80
C THR A 187 1.93 7.87 -11.68
N VAL A 188 2.62 8.88 -12.20
CA VAL A 188 2.02 9.85 -13.11
C VAL A 188 2.89 10.00 -14.35
N VAL A 189 2.36 9.52 -15.48
CA VAL A 189 3.01 9.66 -16.78
C VAL A 189 3.09 11.13 -17.18
N ARG A 190 4.23 11.52 -17.74
CA ARG A 190 4.52 12.85 -18.29
C ARG A 190 4.95 12.73 -19.76
N PRO A 191 4.91 13.84 -20.54
CA PRO A 191 5.50 13.88 -21.88
C PRO A 191 7.00 13.51 -21.87
N ALA A 192 7.57 13.28 -23.06
CA ALA A 192 9.00 13.00 -23.25
C ALA A 192 9.50 11.76 -22.47
N ASN A 193 8.72 10.67 -22.50
CA ASN A 193 9.06 9.39 -21.87
C ASN A 193 9.34 9.46 -20.36
N ARG A 194 8.75 10.46 -19.69
CA ARG A 194 8.91 10.68 -18.25
C ARG A 194 7.73 10.12 -17.45
N TRP A 195 7.99 9.82 -16.19
CA TRP A 195 6.94 9.64 -15.20
C TRP A 195 7.44 10.05 -13.82
N LEU A 196 6.50 10.34 -12.93
CA LEU A 196 6.77 10.57 -11.52
C LEU A 196 6.29 9.37 -10.71
N GLN A 197 7.06 8.96 -9.70
CA GLN A 197 6.57 8.14 -8.59
C GLN A 197 6.24 9.08 -7.44
N LEU A 198 4.94 9.32 -7.21
CA LEU A 198 4.45 10.15 -6.12
C LEU A 198 4.41 9.34 -4.82
N LYS A 199 4.75 10.00 -3.72
CA LYS A 199 4.65 9.57 -2.33
C LYS A 199 3.99 10.72 -1.57
N ASN A 200 2.68 10.60 -1.33
CA ASN A 200 1.81 11.75 -1.03
C ASN A 200 1.99 12.85 -2.09
N SER A 201 2.43 14.05 -1.69
CA SER A 201 2.75 15.14 -2.63
C SER A 201 4.21 15.14 -3.08
N GLN A 202 5.12 14.46 -2.38
CA GLN A 202 6.52 14.35 -2.79
C GLN A 202 6.64 13.39 -3.97
N TRP A 203 7.72 13.49 -4.75
CA TRP A 203 7.89 12.64 -5.92
C TRP A 203 9.34 12.42 -6.31
N GLU A 204 9.55 11.32 -7.02
CA GLU A 204 10.78 11.00 -7.73
C GLU A 204 10.51 11.00 -9.23
N GLU A 205 11.36 11.67 -10.01
CA GLU A 205 11.27 11.68 -11.47
C GLU A 205 12.11 10.58 -12.09
N PHE A 206 11.51 9.95 -13.10
CA PHE A 206 12.14 8.96 -13.94
C PHE A 206 11.85 9.22 -15.42
N TRP A 207 12.73 8.72 -16.30
CA TRP A 207 12.47 8.58 -17.73
C TRP A 207 13.18 7.37 -18.30
N PHE A 208 12.88 7.05 -19.55
CA PHE A 208 13.51 5.93 -20.22
C PHE A 208 14.02 6.30 -21.62
N THR A 209 15.11 5.64 -22.00
CA THR A 209 15.56 5.49 -23.40
C THR A 209 15.30 4.04 -23.83
N ASP A 210 15.80 3.66 -25.01
CA ASP A 210 15.74 2.27 -25.44
C ASP A 210 16.57 1.35 -24.52
N ASP A 211 17.67 1.88 -23.97
CA ASP A 211 18.64 1.09 -23.21
C ASP A 211 18.53 1.22 -21.69
N TYR A 212 18.06 2.36 -21.17
CA TYR A 212 18.18 2.68 -19.75
C TYR A 212 16.92 3.30 -19.15
N ILE A 213 16.72 3.01 -17.87
CA ILE A 213 15.89 3.81 -16.97
C ILE A 213 16.78 4.82 -16.25
N TRP A 214 16.34 6.07 -16.26
CA TRP A 214 17.03 7.19 -15.66
C TRP A 214 16.25 7.71 -14.45
N ARG A 215 16.98 8.20 -13.44
CA ARG A 215 16.44 8.93 -12.28
C ARG A 215 16.92 10.37 -12.29
N GLY A 216 16.02 11.29 -12.00
CA GLY A 216 16.30 12.72 -11.95
C GLY A 216 16.18 13.28 -10.55
N VAL A 217 15.27 14.24 -10.43
CA VAL A 217 14.94 14.94 -9.19
C VAL A 217 14.20 14.02 -8.22
N ASP A 218 14.50 14.14 -6.93
CA ASP A 218 13.79 13.49 -5.83
C ASP A 218 13.47 14.51 -4.74
N THR A 219 12.18 14.70 -4.47
CA THR A 219 11.67 15.65 -3.47
C THR A 219 11.22 14.97 -2.18
N SER A 220 11.37 13.64 -2.09
CA SER A 220 11.03 12.77 -0.97
C SER A 220 12.07 12.58 0.16
N PRO A 221 13.28 13.19 0.18
CA PRO A 221 14.20 13.03 1.32
C PRO A 221 13.65 13.51 2.67
N GLY A 222 12.65 14.39 2.68
CA GLY A 222 12.14 15.05 3.88
C GLY A 222 12.82 16.40 4.17
N ASP A 223 12.60 16.93 5.38
CA ASP A 223 13.32 18.08 5.97
C ASP A 223 13.37 19.38 5.13
N GLY A 224 12.38 19.59 4.26
CA GLY A 224 12.33 20.76 3.38
C GLY A 224 13.45 20.77 2.32
N GLN A 225 13.97 19.61 1.93
CA GLN A 225 15.04 19.46 0.95
C GLN A 225 14.62 18.57 -0.22
N TYR A 226 15.30 18.73 -1.35
CA TYR A 226 15.22 17.85 -2.52
C TYR A 226 16.62 17.65 -3.09
N TYR A 227 16.86 16.61 -3.88
CA TYR A 227 18.15 16.44 -4.56
C TYR A 227 17.98 16.25 -6.05
N ARG A 228 19.05 16.58 -6.78
CA ARG A 228 19.20 16.34 -8.22
C ARG A 228 20.43 15.48 -8.46
N GLN A 229 20.40 14.75 -9.56
CA GLN A 229 21.48 13.88 -10.00
C GLN A 229 22.01 14.36 -11.34
N PHE A 230 23.31 14.20 -11.57
CA PHE A 230 23.96 14.64 -12.80
C PHE A 230 25.01 13.64 -13.27
N GLU A 231 24.90 13.17 -14.51
CA GLU A 231 25.96 12.48 -15.25
C GLU A 231 26.62 13.47 -16.21
N ASP A 232 27.91 13.75 -16.04
CA ASP A 232 28.68 14.64 -16.92
C ASP A 232 27.99 16.00 -17.19
N SER A 233 27.38 16.58 -16.15
CA SER A 233 26.59 17.83 -16.19
C SER A 233 25.22 17.74 -16.89
N GLN A 234 24.88 16.60 -17.48
CA GLN A 234 23.52 16.30 -17.89
C GLN A 234 22.68 15.98 -16.65
N GLU A 235 21.50 16.58 -16.54
CA GLU A 235 20.56 16.21 -15.49
C GLU A 235 20.07 14.77 -15.65
N GLY A 236 20.13 14.04 -14.53
CA GLY A 236 19.80 12.64 -14.43
C GLY A 236 20.99 11.74 -14.26
N ALA A 237 20.70 10.54 -13.78
CA ALA A 237 21.63 9.43 -13.74
C ALA A 237 20.95 8.15 -14.23
N ARG A 238 21.68 7.34 -15.00
CA ARG A 238 21.25 5.98 -15.36
C ARG A 238 21.14 5.18 -14.08
N TRP A 239 19.93 4.70 -13.81
CA TRP A 239 19.64 3.93 -12.61
C TRP A 239 19.79 2.43 -12.85
N CYS A 240 19.28 1.94 -13.99
CA CYS A 240 19.45 0.56 -14.43
C CYS A 240 19.26 0.43 -15.96
N PRO A 241 19.68 -0.70 -16.56
CA PRO A 241 19.25 -1.08 -17.90
C PRO A 241 17.73 -1.21 -17.93
N ARG A 242 17.12 -0.84 -19.06
CA ARG A 242 15.69 -1.04 -19.28
C ARG A 242 15.34 -2.52 -19.32
N ARG A 243 16.22 -3.34 -19.87
CA ARG A 243 16.01 -4.78 -20.02
C ARG A 243 17.07 -5.55 -19.26
N MET A 244 16.65 -6.55 -18.48
CA MET A 244 17.55 -7.37 -17.67
C MET A 244 17.06 -8.81 -17.54
N ASP A 245 18.01 -9.72 -17.36
CA ASP A 245 17.76 -11.11 -16.98
C ASP A 245 17.68 -11.28 -15.45
N VAL A 246 16.87 -12.24 -15.00
CA VAL A 246 16.84 -12.61 -13.57
C VAL A 246 18.23 -13.10 -13.15
N GLY A 247 18.74 -12.53 -12.06
CA GLY A 247 20.07 -12.78 -11.53
C GLY A 247 21.13 -11.79 -12.05
N GLN A 248 20.84 -11.01 -13.11
CA GLN A 248 21.77 -10.05 -13.69
C GLN A 248 22.06 -8.90 -12.73
N GLY A 249 23.35 -8.66 -12.47
CA GLY A 249 23.85 -7.45 -11.84
C GLY A 249 24.29 -6.43 -12.88
N TRP A 250 24.12 -5.15 -12.55
CA TRP A 250 24.57 -4.03 -13.36
C TRP A 250 25.23 -2.95 -12.52
N ILE A 251 26.25 -2.32 -13.09
CA ILE A 251 26.98 -1.18 -12.53
C ILE A 251 26.98 -0.10 -13.60
N ALA A 252 26.61 1.13 -13.22
CA ALA A 252 26.61 2.25 -14.14
C ALA A 252 28.01 2.48 -14.73
N PRO A 253 28.13 2.70 -16.05
CA PRO A 253 29.42 2.89 -16.71
C PRO A 253 30.07 4.24 -16.36
N VAL A 254 29.29 5.18 -15.82
CA VAL A 254 29.73 6.52 -15.43
C VAL A 254 29.28 6.82 -14.01
N GLN A 255 30.09 7.58 -13.27
CA GLN A 255 29.70 8.12 -11.98
C GLN A 255 28.80 9.34 -12.16
N HIS A 256 27.75 9.43 -11.36
CA HIS A 256 26.93 10.64 -11.28
C HIS A 256 27.25 11.40 -10.00
N THR A 257 26.89 12.69 -9.98
CA THR A 257 26.95 13.53 -8.78
C THR A 257 25.55 13.75 -8.24
N VAL A 258 25.37 13.63 -6.92
CA VAL A 258 24.16 14.04 -6.20
C VAL A 258 24.40 15.41 -5.56
N GLN A 259 23.44 16.32 -5.71
CA GLN A 259 23.44 17.61 -5.04
C GLN A 259 22.08 17.86 -4.39
N THR A 260 22.08 18.13 -3.08
CA THR A 260 20.90 18.52 -2.32
C THR A 260 20.68 20.04 -2.35
N TYR A 261 19.42 20.44 -2.35
CA TYR A 261 18.95 21.81 -2.40
C TYR A 261 17.83 22.02 -1.37
N ARG A 262 17.69 23.25 -0.89
CA ARG A 262 16.61 23.64 0.02
C ARG A 262 15.36 24.01 -0.79
N LYS A 263 14.19 23.52 -0.36
CA LYS A 263 12.91 23.81 -1.03
C LYS A 263 12.46 25.26 -0.90
N SER A 264 12.87 25.96 0.17
CA SER A 264 12.40 27.33 0.44
C SER A 264 13.01 28.41 -0.45
N ASP A 265 14.24 28.22 -0.92
CA ASP A 265 14.99 29.23 -1.69
C ASP A 265 15.83 28.65 -2.83
N CYS A 266 15.73 27.35 -3.09
CA CYS A 266 16.44 26.63 -4.13
C CYS A 266 17.97 26.65 -3.97
N ALA A 267 18.49 27.09 -2.83
CA ALA A 267 19.93 27.18 -2.62
C ALA A 267 20.53 25.78 -2.44
N PRO A 268 21.74 25.51 -3.00
CA PRO A 268 22.44 24.28 -2.71
C PRO A 268 22.74 24.18 -1.22
N VAL A 269 22.62 22.98 -0.67
CA VAL A 269 22.89 22.69 0.74
C VAL A 269 24.05 21.72 0.81
N ASP A 270 25.03 22.01 1.68
CA ASP A 270 26.04 21.03 2.05
C ASP A 270 25.38 19.91 2.85
N HIS A 271 25.36 18.71 2.26
CA HIS A 271 24.72 17.55 2.84
C HIS A 271 25.65 16.34 2.71
N HIS A 272 25.67 15.48 3.73
CA HIS A 272 26.57 14.31 3.78
C HIS A 272 26.33 13.29 2.65
N ARG A 273 25.18 13.36 1.97
CA ARG A 273 24.84 12.53 0.80
C ARG A 273 25.22 13.17 -0.55
N ASN A 274 25.74 14.39 -0.55
CA ASN A 274 26.25 15.03 -1.76
C ASN A 274 27.54 14.34 -2.22
N GLY A 275 27.81 14.43 -3.53
CA GLY A 275 29.08 13.99 -4.11
C GLY A 275 28.91 12.92 -5.18
N ARG A 276 30.04 12.35 -5.59
CA ARG A 276 30.08 11.35 -6.67
C ARG A 276 29.70 9.98 -6.14
N THR A 277 28.82 9.30 -6.86
CA THR A 277 28.42 7.93 -6.57
C THR A 277 28.16 7.15 -7.87
N THR A 278 27.95 5.85 -7.75
CA THR A 278 27.74 4.93 -8.88
C THR A 278 26.52 4.08 -8.59
N ASN A 279 25.53 4.15 -9.49
CA ASN A 279 24.37 3.28 -9.41
C ASN A 279 24.79 1.83 -9.66
N ARG A 280 24.29 0.95 -8.78
CA ARG A 280 24.41 -0.50 -8.93
C ARG A 280 23.04 -1.09 -8.65
N LEU A 281 22.64 -2.05 -9.47
CA LEU A 281 21.36 -2.71 -9.30
C LEU A 281 21.49 -4.17 -9.73
N ARG A 282 20.85 -5.07 -9.01
CA ARG A 282 20.70 -6.47 -9.41
C ARG A 282 19.24 -6.81 -9.52
N LEU A 283 18.81 -7.37 -10.66
CA LEU A 283 17.51 -8.02 -10.75
C LEU A 283 17.64 -9.39 -10.08
N VAL A 284 17.00 -9.55 -8.94
CA VAL A 284 17.17 -10.74 -8.08
C VAL A 284 16.19 -11.83 -8.49
N ALA A 285 14.92 -11.49 -8.63
CA ALA A 285 13.86 -12.44 -8.87
C ALA A 285 12.68 -11.80 -9.62
N ARG A 286 11.88 -12.65 -10.25
CA ARG A 286 10.52 -12.33 -10.68
C ARG A 286 9.59 -13.33 -9.99
N HIS A 287 8.67 -12.80 -9.20
CA HIS A 287 7.69 -13.54 -8.44
C HIS A 287 6.37 -13.55 -9.22
N GLU A 288 5.72 -14.71 -9.32
CA GLU A 288 4.38 -14.80 -9.94
C GLU A 288 3.38 -13.91 -9.21
N ARG A 289 3.49 -13.85 -7.88
CA ARG A 289 2.76 -12.94 -7.00
C ARG A 289 3.45 -12.79 -5.67
N THR A 290 3.16 -11.72 -4.96
CA THR A 290 3.61 -11.53 -3.58
C THR A 290 2.53 -10.78 -2.79
N THR A 291 2.40 -11.12 -1.51
CA THR A 291 1.37 -10.55 -0.63
C THR A 291 2.04 -9.78 0.50
N TRP A 292 1.66 -8.51 0.65
CA TRP A 292 2.03 -7.69 1.80
C TRP A 292 0.79 -7.08 2.41
N ASN A 293 0.71 -7.06 3.74
CA ASN A 293 -0.39 -6.41 4.47
C ASN A 293 -1.80 -6.81 3.95
N GLY A 294 -1.95 -8.05 3.46
CA GLY A 294 -3.21 -8.55 2.88
C GLY A 294 -3.49 -8.14 1.43
N VAL A 295 -2.62 -7.36 0.78
CA VAL A 295 -2.70 -7.02 -0.65
C VAL A 295 -1.78 -7.93 -1.44
N THR A 296 -2.36 -8.74 -2.33
CA THR A 296 -1.61 -9.53 -3.31
C THR A 296 -1.37 -8.71 -4.56
N VAL A 297 -0.10 -8.61 -4.96
CA VAL A 297 0.33 -8.04 -6.22
C VAL A 297 0.84 -9.18 -7.10
N GLU A 298 0.20 -9.35 -8.26
CA GLU A 298 0.63 -10.30 -9.28
C GLU A 298 1.81 -9.72 -10.07
N ASP A 299 2.67 -10.60 -10.57
CA ASP A 299 3.84 -10.31 -11.41
C ASP A 299 4.72 -9.20 -10.83
N VAL A 300 5.63 -9.59 -9.93
CA VAL A 300 6.48 -8.66 -9.17
C VAL A 300 7.95 -8.95 -9.45
N ILE A 301 8.73 -7.93 -9.79
CA ILE A 301 10.19 -8.04 -9.80
C ILE A 301 10.79 -7.58 -8.48
N GLU A 302 11.85 -8.23 -8.07
CA GLU A 302 12.68 -7.85 -6.94
C GLU A 302 14.04 -7.38 -7.43
N VAL A 303 14.43 -6.18 -7.04
CA VAL A 303 15.74 -5.62 -7.33
C VAL A 303 16.46 -5.26 -6.03
N VAL A 304 17.79 -5.35 -6.03
CA VAL A 304 18.62 -4.91 -4.91
C VAL A 304 19.50 -3.77 -5.36
N SER A 305 19.49 -2.67 -4.60
CA SER A 305 20.24 -1.44 -4.89
C SER A 305 21.71 -1.52 -4.44
N SER A 306 22.47 -0.48 -4.76
CA SER A 306 23.87 -0.32 -4.33
C SER A 306 24.06 -0.26 -2.81
N THR A 307 23.01 0.06 -2.04
CA THR A 307 23.06 0.14 -0.56
C THR A 307 22.63 -1.16 0.11
N GLY A 308 22.27 -2.20 -0.66
CA GLY A 308 21.73 -3.45 -0.15
C GLY A 308 20.24 -3.41 0.17
N GLU A 309 19.55 -2.32 -0.17
CA GLU A 309 18.10 -2.21 -0.06
C GLU A 309 17.42 -3.08 -1.12
N SER A 310 16.51 -3.95 -0.69
CA SER A 310 15.65 -4.76 -1.57
C SER A 310 14.39 -3.97 -1.90
N MET A 311 13.99 -3.94 -3.16
CA MET A 311 12.81 -3.21 -3.65
C MET A 311 12.00 -4.12 -4.56
N TRP A 312 10.68 -4.09 -4.39
CA TRP A 312 9.72 -4.86 -5.18
C TRP A 312 8.88 -3.92 -6.02
N PHE A 313 8.81 -4.20 -7.32
CA PHE A 313 8.01 -3.45 -8.27
C PHE A 313 6.96 -4.37 -8.89
N GLY A 314 5.69 -4.00 -8.75
CA GLY A 314 4.58 -4.74 -9.32
C GLY A 314 4.31 -4.28 -10.75
N ARG A 315 4.00 -5.21 -11.66
CA ARG A 315 3.67 -4.86 -13.04
C ARG A 315 2.43 -3.97 -13.08
N GLY A 316 2.56 -2.77 -13.65
CA GLY A 316 1.49 -1.77 -13.65
C GLY A 316 1.29 -1.02 -12.33
N TYR A 317 2.11 -1.27 -11.29
CA TYR A 317 2.02 -0.54 -10.03
C TYR A 317 3.10 0.55 -9.90
N GLY A 318 4.37 0.19 -10.11
CA GLY A 318 5.50 0.94 -9.58
C GLY A 318 6.05 0.27 -8.31
N LEU A 319 6.69 1.07 -7.44
CA LEU A 319 7.30 0.57 -6.20
C LEU A 319 6.22 0.12 -5.20
N VAL A 320 6.12 -1.19 -4.93
CA VAL A 320 5.11 -1.76 -4.02
C VAL A 320 5.65 -2.16 -2.68
N ALA A 321 6.96 -2.41 -2.54
CA ALA A 321 7.59 -2.64 -1.25
C ALA A 321 9.08 -2.35 -1.30
N TRP A 322 9.69 -2.09 -0.15
CA TRP A 322 11.14 -2.10 0.03
C TRP A 322 11.53 -2.53 1.43
N ARG A 323 12.73 -3.09 1.55
CA ARG A 323 13.31 -3.53 2.81
C ARG A 323 14.76 -3.10 2.89
N SER A 324 15.10 -2.46 4.00
CA SER A 324 16.45 -2.04 4.37
C SER A 324 16.80 -2.53 5.77
N GLY A 325 17.98 -2.16 6.28
CA GLY A 325 18.38 -2.47 7.66
C GLY A 325 17.49 -1.83 8.75
N TRP A 326 16.65 -0.86 8.38
CA TRP A 326 15.77 -0.13 9.30
C TRP A 326 14.31 -0.58 9.27
N GLY A 327 13.96 -1.52 8.39
CA GLY A 327 12.63 -2.11 8.31
C GLY A 327 12.11 -2.33 6.90
N GLU A 328 10.87 -2.81 6.82
CA GLU A 328 10.14 -3.08 5.58
C GLU A 328 8.94 -2.13 5.45
N SER A 329 8.83 -1.48 4.30
CA SER A 329 7.62 -0.77 3.91
C SER A 329 6.98 -1.50 2.75
N ALA A 330 5.66 -1.64 2.74
CA ALA A 330 4.99 -2.38 1.69
C ALA A 330 3.54 -1.92 1.47
N ILE A 331 3.05 -2.19 0.27
CA ILE A 331 1.68 -1.95 -0.14
C ILE A 331 0.72 -2.48 0.91
N SER A 332 -0.28 -1.68 1.24
CA SER A 332 -1.23 -1.95 2.32
C SER A 332 -2.67 -1.82 1.87
N TYR A 333 -2.94 -1.08 0.78
CA TYR A 333 -4.29 -0.89 0.29
C TYR A 333 -4.32 -0.41 -1.16
N LEU A 334 -5.26 -0.89 -1.97
CA LEU A 334 -5.54 -0.32 -3.30
C LEU A 334 -6.59 0.77 -3.17
N LEU A 335 -6.30 1.96 -3.68
CA LEU A 335 -7.25 3.06 -3.63
C LEU A 335 -8.24 2.95 -4.79
N PRO A 336 -9.52 3.31 -4.60
CA PRO A 336 -10.49 3.32 -5.68
C PRO A 336 -10.05 4.25 -6.83
N ALA A 337 -10.40 3.89 -8.06
CA ALA A 337 -10.02 4.65 -9.25
C ALA A 337 -10.53 6.12 -9.27
N HIS A 338 -11.51 6.45 -8.44
CA HIS A 338 -12.14 7.78 -8.35
C HIS A 338 -11.63 8.62 -7.16
N GLU A 339 -10.70 8.09 -6.37
CA GLU A 339 -10.13 8.86 -5.27
C GLU A 339 -9.28 10.02 -5.81
N ALA A 340 -9.37 11.20 -5.19
CA ALA A 340 -8.67 12.39 -5.63
C ALA A 340 -7.18 12.12 -5.86
N ASP A 341 -6.66 12.66 -6.96
CA ASP A 341 -5.27 12.48 -7.36
C ASP A 341 -4.31 13.04 -6.29
N ASN A 342 -3.16 12.39 -6.13
CA ASN A 342 -2.05 13.03 -5.44
C ASN A 342 -1.60 14.21 -6.29
N GLU A 343 -1.60 15.41 -5.72
CA GLU A 343 -0.98 16.55 -6.39
C GLU A 343 0.53 16.53 -6.12
N ALA A 344 1.30 16.38 -7.19
CA ALA A 344 2.75 16.57 -7.13
C ALA A 344 3.03 17.98 -6.60
N GLU A 345 3.84 18.06 -5.56
CA GLU A 345 4.29 19.34 -5.01
C GLU A 345 5.02 20.14 -6.09
N ARG A 346 4.95 21.46 -5.97
CA ARG A 346 5.54 22.43 -6.89
C ARG A 346 6.58 23.26 -6.16
N GLY A 347 7.60 23.73 -6.88
CA GLY A 347 8.65 24.53 -6.30
C GLY A 347 9.87 24.64 -7.22
N CYS A 348 11.05 24.65 -6.61
CA CYS A 348 12.35 24.85 -7.26
C CYS A 348 12.79 23.73 -8.24
N PHE A 349 11.99 22.68 -8.40
CA PHE A 349 12.39 21.40 -8.97
C PHE A 349 11.73 21.07 -10.32
N GLY A 350 11.02 22.02 -10.93
CA GLY A 350 10.40 21.87 -12.26
C GLY A 350 8.88 21.95 -12.21
#